data_AF-A0A4U8SE03-F1
#
_entry.id   AF-A0A4U8SE03-F1
#
_cell.length_a   1.000
_cell.length_b   1.000
_cell.length_c   1.000
_cell.angle_alpha   90.00
_cell.angle_beta   90.00
_cell.angle_gamma   90.00
#
_symmetry.space_group_name_H-M   'P 1'
#
loop_
_entity.id
_entity.type
_entity.pdbx_description
1 polymer ?
#
loop_
_entity_poly.entity_id
_entity_poly.type
_entity_poly.pdbx_seq_one_letter_code
_entity_poly.pdbx_strand_id
1 'polypeptide(L)'
;MQVGMLYSACECMCVNGHVEAVCQKSYEVRPVCTPRVCPITPPSIAPIESPQLPPLGTTSCHQAQVYNEYTRQYEWQRICQ
;
A
#
# COMPACT_ATOMS: atom_id res chain seq x y z
N MET A 1 11.67 18.55 -24.70
CA MET A 1 10.41 17.79 -24.87
C MET A 1 10.10 17.14 -23.54
N GLN A 2 9.20 17.74 -22.75
CA GLN A 2 8.73 17.19 -21.48
C GLN A 2 7.78 16.04 -21.78
N VAL A 3 8.19 14.81 -21.48
CA VAL A 3 7.25 13.69 -21.34
C VAL A 3 6.76 13.77 -19.90
N GLY A 4 5.64 14.45 -19.68
CA GLY A 4 4.96 14.45 -18.40
C GLY A 4 4.40 13.06 -18.12
N MET A 5 5.09 12.29 -17.26
CA MET A 5 4.59 11.01 -16.77
C MET A 5 3.59 11.29 -15.65
N LEU A 6 2.34 11.61 -16.01
CA LEU A 6 1.22 11.58 -15.07
C LEU A 6 0.75 10.13 -14.90
N TYR A 7 1.55 9.32 -14.20
CA TYR A 7 1.09 8.04 -13.68
C TYR A 7 1.27 8.10 -12.17
N SER A 8 0.18 8.32 -11.42
CA SER A 8 0.12 7.75 -10.08
C SER A 8 0.07 6.24 -10.27
N ALA A 9 1.26 5.66 -10.41
CA ALA A 9 1.43 4.26 -10.70
C ALA A 9 1.21 3.48 -9.41
N CYS A 10 0.38 2.44 -9.46
CA CYS A 10 0.44 1.43 -8.41
C CYS A 10 1.86 0.85 -8.38
N GLU A 11 2.44 0.75 -7.20
CA GLU A 11 3.76 0.17 -7.00
C GLU A 11 3.66 -1.21 -6.37
N CYS A 12 4.48 -2.14 -6.83
CA CYS A 12 4.57 -3.47 -6.23
C CYS A 12 5.51 -3.45 -5.03
N MET A 13 4.91 -3.46 -3.84
CA MET A 13 5.61 -3.33 -2.55
C MET A 13 5.39 -4.56 -1.69
N CYS A 14 6.24 -4.75 -0.68
CA CYS A 14 5.99 -5.77 0.34
C CYS A 14 5.03 -5.19 1.38
N VAL A 15 3.84 -5.78 1.49
CA VAL A 15 2.77 -5.43 2.42
C VAL A 15 2.55 -6.62 3.34
N ASN A 16 2.71 -6.42 4.65
CA ASN A 16 2.57 -7.46 5.67
C ASN A 16 3.39 -8.74 5.37
N GLY A 17 4.50 -8.65 4.64
CA GLY A 17 5.32 -9.81 4.26
C GLY A 17 4.96 -10.47 2.92
N HIS A 18 4.01 -9.91 2.17
CA HIS A 18 3.58 -10.39 0.86
C HIS A 18 3.75 -9.31 -0.21
N VAL A 19 4.02 -9.71 -1.46
CA VAL A 19 4.13 -8.73 -2.56
C VAL A 19 2.73 -8.36 -3.03
N GLU A 20 2.40 -7.07 -2.95
CA GLU A 20 1.10 -6.54 -3.34
C GLU A 20 1.23 -5.23 -4.12
N ALA A 21 0.24 -4.93 -4.97
CA ALA A 21 0.15 -3.67 -5.68
C ALA A 21 -0.52 -2.60 -4.79
N VAL A 22 0.25 -1.60 -4.38
CA VAL A 22 -0.19 -0.45 -3.59
C VAL A 22 -0.44 0.72 -4.53
N CYS A 23 -1.69 1.19 -4.58
CA CYS A 23 -2.14 2.28 -5.45
C CYS A 23 -2.41 3.54 -4.62
N GLN A 24 -2.24 4.71 -5.23
CA GLN A 24 -2.59 5.98 -4.58
C GLN A 24 -4.10 6.24 -4.62
N LYS A 25 -4.78 5.69 -5.62
CA LYS A 25 -6.22 5.81 -5.82
C LYS A 25 -6.86 4.44 -6.02
N SER A 26 -8.09 4.30 -5.58
CA SER A 26 -8.88 3.07 -5.72
C SER A 26 -9.28 2.75 -7.15
N TYR A 27 -9.36 3.76 -8.02
CA TYR A 27 -9.69 3.58 -9.44
C TYR A 27 -8.47 3.26 -10.31
N GLU A 28 -7.27 3.22 -9.74
CA GLU A 28 -6.05 2.86 -10.48
C GLU A 28 -6.03 1.36 -10.80
N VAL A 29 -5.57 1.03 -12.00
CA VAL A 29 -5.44 -0.35 -12.45
C VAL A 29 -4.28 -1.01 -11.69
N ARG A 30 -4.61 -2.03 -10.89
CA ARG A 30 -3.61 -2.83 -10.17
C ARG A 30 -2.85 -3.74 -11.14
N PRO A 31 -1.52 -3.58 -11.30
CA PRO A 31 -0.72 -4.49 -12.11
C PRO A 31 -0.56 -5.84 -11.41
N VAL A 32 -0.20 -6.87 -12.19
CA VAL A 32 0.27 -8.14 -11.65
C VAL A 32 1.72 -7.95 -11.18
N CYS A 33 1.97 -8.19 -9.90
CA CYS A 33 3.32 -8.08 -9.33
C CYS A 33 4.13 -9.35 -9.55
N THR A 34 5.38 -9.20 -10.02
CA THR A 34 6.32 -10.32 -10.11
C THR A 34 6.60 -10.89 -8.71
N PRO A 35 6.55 -12.21 -8.52
CA PRO A 35 6.86 -12.82 -7.23
C PRO A 35 8.30 -12.49 -6.79
N ARG A 36 8.46 -12.07 -5.53
CA ARG A 36 9.76 -11.90 -4.88
C ARG A 36 9.65 -12.23 -3.39
N VAL A 37 10.79 -12.48 -2.77
CA VAL A 37 10.86 -12.72 -1.31
C VAL A 37 10.76 -11.38 -0.60
N CYS A 38 9.80 -11.25 0.31
CA CYS A 38 9.69 -10.10 1.21
C CYS A 38 10.47 -10.34 2.51
N PRO A 39 11.03 -9.29 3.12
CA PRO A 39 11.61 -9.37 4.46
C PRO A 39 10.58 -9.85 5.49
N ILE A 40 11.04 -10.52 6.54
CA ILE A 40 10.17 -11.00 7.63
C ILE A 40 9.57 -9.79 8.34
N THR A 41 8.24 -9.75 8.41
CA THR A 41 7.50 -8.72 9.14
C THR A 41 7.72 -8.91 10.65
N PRO A 42 8.21 -7.89 11.38
CA PRO A 42 8.35 -7.98 12.83
C PRO A 42 6.97 -7.97 13.50
N PRO A 43 6.79 -8.65 14.65
CA PRO A 43 5.56 -8.54 15.41
C PRO A 43 5.35 -7.09 15.85
N SER A 44 4.19 -6.51 15.50
CA SER A 44 3.82 -5.14 15.82
C SER A 44 2.31 -5.02 16.01
N ILE A 45 1.88 -4.06 16.82
CA ILE A 45 0.46 -3.77 17.06
C ILE A 45 0.01 -2.71 16.04
N ALA A 46 -1.09 -2.99 15.35
CA ALA A 46 -1.68 -2.04 14.40
C ALA A 46 -2.10 -0.74 15.10
N PRO A 47 -1.90 0.43 14.47
CA PRO A 47 -2.41 1.70 14.99
C PRO A 47 -3.93 1.64 15.16
N ILE A 48 -4.40 2.25 16.25
CA ILE A 48 -5.84 2.38 16.50
C ILE A 48 -6.40 3.42 15.53
N GLU A 49 -7.26 2.98 14.62
CA GLU A 49 -8.03 3.89 13.76
C GLU A 49 -9.34 4.28 14.44
N SER A 50 -9.69 5.57 14.36
CA SER A 50 -11.02 6.02 14.75
C SER A 50 -12.05 5.51 13.73
N PRO A 51 -13.20 4.95 14.18
CA PRO A 51 -14.25 4.53 13.27
C PRO A 51 -14.75 5.72 12.47
N GLN A 52 -14.41 5.79 11.18
CA GLN A 52 -14.99 6.74 10.26
C GLN A 52 -16.09 6.02 9.49
N LEU A 53 -17.33 6.52 9.57
CA LEU A 53 -18.38 6.08 8.64
C LEU A 53 -17.98 6.54 7.24
N PRO A 54 -17.68 5.62 6.31
CA PRO A 54 -17.41 6.02 4.94
C PRO A 54 -18.70 6.60 4.35
N PRO A 55 -18.63 7.68 3.56
CA PRO A 55 -19.75 8.08 2.72
C PRO A 55 -20.18 6.92 1.81
N LEU A 56 -21.45 6.86 1.44
CA LEU A 56 -21.96 5.82 0.56
C LEU A 56 -21.20 5.84 -0.77
N GLY A 57 -20.63 4.70 -1.17
CA GLY A 57 -19.85 4.56 -2.40
C GLY A 57 -18.36 4.90 -2.28
N THR A 58 -17.79 5.04 -1.08
CA THR A 58 -16.36 5.30 -0.90
C THR A 58 -15.52 4.04 -0.67
N THR A 59 -14.23 4.18 -0.97
CA THR A 59 -13.14 3.22 -0.79
C THR A 59 -12.96 2.82 0.69
N SER A 60 -12.75 1.52 0.94
CA SER A 60 -12.42 1.02 2.27
C SER A 60 -10.92 1.10 2.49
N CYS A 61 -10.48 1.64 3.62
CA CYS A 61 -9.08 1.70 4.00
C CYS A 61 -8.78 0.81 5.20
N HIS A 62 -7.55 0.33 5.31
CA HIS A 62 -7.06 -0.43 6.45
C HIS A 62 -5.59 -0.11 6.72
N GLN A 63 -5.14 -0.33 7.95
CA GLN A 63 -3.73 -0.25 8.31
C GLN A 63 -2.98 -1.49 7.82
N ALA A 64 -1.81 -1.27 7.22
CA ALA A 64 -0.90 -2.34 6.81
C ALA A 64 0.55 -1.90 7.01
N GLN A 65 1.43 -2.89 7.23
CA GLN A 65 2.87 -2.66 7.27
C GLN A 65 3.44 -2.72 5.86
N VAL A 66 3.90 -1.57 5.35
CA VAL A 66 4.52 -1.46 4.03
C VAL A 66 6.03 -1.38 4.19
N TYR A 67 6.75 -2.24 3.49
CA TYR A 67 8.21 -2.24 3.53
C TYR A 67 8.75 -1.04 2.76
N ASN A 68 9.49 -0.20 3.46
CA ASN A 68 10.21 0.92 2.89
C ASN A 68 11.65 0.46 2.57
N GLU A 69 11.96 0.35 1.28
CA GLU A 69 13.27 -0.10 0.78
C GLU A 69 14.40 0.87 1.20
N TYR A 70 14.11 2.15 1.42
CA TYR A 70 15.09 3.16 1.82
C TYR A 70 15.48 3.03 3.29
N THR A 71 14.49 2.89 4.18
CA THR A 71 14.73 2.72 5.63
C THR A 71 15.02 1.27 6.01
N ARG A 72 14.72 0.34 5.10
CA ARG A 72 14.77 -1.12 5.29
C ARG A 72 13.89 -1.59 6.44
N GLN A 73 12.75 -0.94 6.63
CA GLN A 73 11.82 -1.21 7.72
C GLN A 73 10.38 -1.28 7.21
N TYR A 74 9.56 -2.01 7.97
CA TYR A 74 8.12 -2.00 7.80
C TYR A 74 7.52 -0.79 8.52
N GLU A 75 6.79 0.03 7.78
CA GLU A 75 6.15 1.25 8.28
C GLU A 75 4.63 1.10 8.19
N TRP A 76 3.92 1.56 9.22
CA TRP A 76 2.46 1.55 9.21
C TRP A 76 1.93 2.59 8.23
N GLN A 77 1.14 2.13 7.26
CA GLN A 77 0.49 2.96 6.27
C GLN A 77 -0.98 2.59 6.14
N ARG A 78 -1.79 3.60 5.84
CA ARG A 78 -3.20 3.42 5.52
C ARG A 78 -3.35 3.14 4.03
N ILE A 79 -3.69 1.90 3.68
CA ILE A 79 -3.93 1.47 2.29
C ILE A 79 -5.42 1.47 2.02
N CYS A 80 -5.83 2.01 0.88
CA CYS A 80 -7.22 2.11 0.46
C CYS A 80 -7.46 1.27 -0.81
N GLN A 81 -8.56 0.51 -0.84
CA GLN A 81 -8.91 -0.40 -1.95
C GLN A 81 -10.31 -0.18 -2.50
#